data_AF-A0A2L0HE88-F1
#
_entry.id   AF-A0A2L0HE88-F1
#
_cell.length_a   1.000
_cell.length_b   1.000
_cell.length_c   1.000
_cell.angle_alpha   90.00
_cell.angle_beta   90.00
_cell.angle_gamma   90.00
#
_symmetry.space_group_name_H-M   'P 1'
#
loop_
_entity.id
_entity.type
_entity.pdbx_description
1 polymer ?
#
loop_
_entity_poly.entity_id
_entity_poly.type
_entity_poly.pdbx_seq_one_letter_code
_entity_poly.pdbx_strand_id
1 'polypeptide(L)'
;MTTSEVDPIALARQIEQDGSGADGAVIIAREHPAINRAIRKLRSINIPVVCLTTDLPSSRRSVYIGNDQYAAGSVAALLIGNALPKERNNMLIVMSVPFRCQQEREMGFRSSVPTFPISRSRSA
;
A
#
# COMPACT_ATOMS: atom_id res chain seq x y z
N MET A 1 -1.87 12.08 -14.81
CA MET A 1 -2.80 11.00 -14.44
C MET A 1 -2.52 10.64 -12.99
N THR A 2 -3.49 10.81 -12.10
CA THR A 2 -3.30 10.46 -10.68
C THR A 2 -3.51 8.96 -10.49
N THR A 3 -2.84 8.34 -9.51
CA THR A 3 -3.03 6.91 -9.20
C THR A 3 -4.47 6.55 -8.81
N SER A 4 -5.29 7.53 -8.40
CA SER A 4 -6.72 7.40 -8.08
C SER A 4 -7.60 7.15 -9.29
N GLU A 5 -7.20 7.68 -10.45
CA GLU A 5 -8.01 7.65 -11.68
C GLU A 5 -7.69 6.43 -12.55
N VAL A 6 -6.70 5.63 -12.16
CA VAL A 6 -6.27 4.46 -12.94
C VAL A 6 -7.28 3.33 -12.76
N ASP A 7 -7.96 2.98 -13.85
CA ASP A 7 -8.78 1.77 -13.91
C ASP A 7 -7.88 0.53 -13.71
N PRO A 8 -8.08 -0.26 -12.65
CA PRO A 8 -7.27 -1.44 -12.38
C PRO A 8 -7.40 -2.52 -13.45
N ILE A 9 -8.48 -2.53 -14.24
CA ILE A 9 -8.64 -3.47 -15.35
C ILE A 9 -7.80 -3.03 -16.54
N ALA A 10 -7.85 -1.75 -16.93
CA ALA A 10 -6.98 -1.18 -17.95
C ALA A 10 -5.49 -1.38 -17.59
N LEU A 11 -5.10 -1.10 -16.35
CA LEU A 11 -3.74 -1.30 -15.88
C LEU A 11 -3.32 -2.78 -15.95
N ALA A 12 -4.20 -3.71 -15.54
CA ALA A 12 -3.90 -5.13 -15.63
C ALA A 12 -3.66 -5.60 -17.08
N ARG A 13 -4.46 -5.11 -18.05
CA ARG A 13 -4.23 -5.41 -19.47
C ARG A 13 -2.89 -4.86 -19.94
N GLN A 14 -2.56 -3.64 -19.55
CA GLN A 14 -1.28 -3.03 -19.90
C GLN A 14 -0.10 -3.81 -19.32
N ILE A 15 -0.18 -4.25 -18.05
CA ILE A 15 0.84 -5.10 -17.42
C ILE A 15 1.04 -6.39 -18.23
N GLU A 16 -0.03 -7.02 -18.71
CA GLU A 16 0.09 -8.25 -19.52
C GLU A 16 0.68 -7.96 -20.90
N GLN A 17 0.22 -6.91 -21.59
CA GLN A 17 0.63 -6.57 -22.95
C GLN A 17 2.09 -6.12 -23.00
N ASP A 18 2.42 -5.09 -22.25
CA ASP A 18 3.75 -4.48 -22.26
C ASP A 18 4.75 -5.37 -21.51
N GLY A 19 4.30 -5.98 -20.42
CA GLY A 19 5.15 -6.80 -19.56
C GLY A 19 5.59 -8.10 -20.21
N SER A 20 4.84 -8.67 -21.16
CA SER A 20 5.21 -9.94 -21.80
C SER A 20 6.44 -9.84 -22.72
N GLY A 21 6.78 -8.64 -23.18
CA GLY A 21 7.97 -8.38 -24.01
C GLY A 21 9.16 -7.82 -23.23
N ALA A 22 9.05 -7.65 -21.91
CA ALA A 22 10.08 -7.03 -21.08
C ALA A 22 10.99 -8.07 -20.40
N ASP A 23 12.24 -7.70 -20.13
CA ASP A 23 13.16 -8.52 -19.33
C ASP A 23 12.79 -8.55 -17.83
N GLY A 24 11.91 -7.64 -17.40
CA GLY A 24 11.42 -7.51 -16.03
C GLY A 24 10.44 -6.35 -15.90
N ALA A 25 9.64 -6.36 -14.83
CA ALA A 25 8.65 -5.30 -14.56
C ALA A 25 8.80 -4.74 -13.15
N VAL A 26 8.69 -3.42 -13.01
CA VAL A 26 8.55 -2.72 -11.73
C VAL A 26 7.13 -2.19 -11.63
N ILE A 27 6.40 -2.61 -10.58
CA ILE A 27 4.99 -2.31 -10.41
C ILE A 27 4.78 -1.45 -9.15
N ILE A 28 4.08 -0.33 -9.34
CA ILE A 28 3.53 0.49 -8.27
C ILE A 28 2.02 0.56 -8.50
N ALA A 29 1.25 -0.20 -7.73
CA ALA A 29 -0.19 -0.27 -7.93
C ALA A 29 -0.94 -0.58 -6.64
N ARG A 30 -2.20 -0.17 -6.58
CA ARG A 30 -3.12 -0.58 -5.52
C ARG A 30 -3.43 -2.08 -5.63
N GLU A 31 -3.75 -2.71 -4.50
CA GLU A 31 -4.14 -4.12 -4.54
C GLU A 31 -5.46 -4.31 -5.28
N HIS A 32 -5.44 -5.18 -6.29
CA HIS A 32 -6.61 -5.56 -7.06
C HIS A 32 -6.46 -6.97 -7.64
N PRO A 33 -7.51 -7.82 -7.63
CA PRO A 33 -7.43 -9.18 -8.16
C PRO A 33 -6.95 -9.26 -9.61
N ALA A 34 -7.33 -8.30 -10.47
CA ALA A 34 -6.91 -8.29 -11.87
C ALA A 34 -5.40 -8.02 -12.02
N ILE A 35 -4.86 -7.08 -11.25
CA ILE A 35 -3.42 -6.75 -11.24
C ILE A 35 -2.62 -7.94 -10.70
N ASN A 36 -3.09 -8.58 -9.62
CA ASN A 36 -2.46 -9.77 -9.07
C ASN A 36 -2.44 -10.93 -10.09
N ARG A 37 -3.50 -11.10 -10.89
CA ARG A 37 -3.52 -12.10 -11.98
C ARG A 37 -2.55 -11.76 -13.11
N ALA A 38 -2.49 -10.49 -13.53
CA ALA A 38 -1.56 -10.02 -14.56
C ALA A 38 -0.10 -10.29 -14.15
N ILE A 39 0.27 -9.94 -12.91
CA ILE A 39 1.60 -10.21 -12.37
C ILE A 39 1.89 -11.73 -12.33
N ARG A 40 0.93 -12.56 -11.91
CA ARG A 40 1.11 -14.03 -11.92
C ARG A 40 1.36 -14.56 -13.33
N LYS A 41 0.72 -13.99 -14.36
CA LYS A 41 0.97 -14.36 -15.76
C LYS A 41 2.40 -14.02 -16.17
N LEU A 42 2.88 -12.80 -15.91
CA LEU A 42 4.27 -12.43 -16.18
C LEU A 42 5.25 -13.38 -15.47
N ARG A 43 5.01 -13.69 -14.19
CA ARG A 43 5.83 -14.64 -13.43
C ARG A 43 5.80 -16.06 -14.01
N SER A 44 4.68 -16.49 -14.61
CA SER A 44 4.56 -17.82 -15.23
C SER A 44 5.38 -17.97 -16.52
N ILE A 45 5.70 -16.86 -17.20
CA ILE A 45 6.59 -16.82 -18.37
C ILE A 45 8.00 -16.34 -17.99
N ASN A 46 8.38 -16.53 -16.72
CA ASN A 46 9.70 -16.20 -16.15
C ASN A 46 10.09 -14.71 -16.15
N ILE A 47 9.15 -13.79 -16.34
CA ILE A 47 9.44 -12.36 -16.24
C ILE A 47 9.45 -11.97 -14.75
N PRO A 48 10.58 -11.48 -14.21
CA PRO A 48 10.66 -11.05 -12.82
C PRO A 48 9.82 -9.79 -12.60
N VAL A 49 9.13 -9.74 -11.46
CA VAL A 49 8.27 -8.59 -11.11
C VAL A 49 8.67 -8.05 -9.73
N VAL A 50 9.06 -6.79 -9.68
CA VAL A 50 9.39 -6.05 -8.45
C VAL A 50 8.21 -5.17 -8.07
N CYS A 51 7.74 -5.28 -6.83
CA CYS A 51 6.83 -4.29 -6.27
C CYS A 51 7.65 -3.19 -5.59
N LEU A 52 7.38 -1.92 -5.89
CA LEU A 52 8.14 -0.79 -5.36
C LEU A 52 7.22 0.12 -4.54
N THR A 53 7.66 0.55 -3.35
CA THR A 53 6.96 1.41 -2.37
C THR A 53 5.66 0.89 -1.75
N THR A 54 4.93 0.03 -2.45
CA THR A 54 3.71 -0.67 -2.00
C THR A 54 3.80 -2.12 -2.44
N ASP A 55 3.45 -3.05 -1.56
CA ASP A 55 3.55 -4.47 -1.87
C ASP A 55 2.23 -5.05 -2.41
N LEU A 56 2.34 -6.15 -3.16
CA LEU A 56 1.24 -7.01 -3.62
C LEU A 56 1.55 -8.47 -3.27
N PRO A 57 1.47 -8.88 -1.99
CA PRO A 57 1.98 -10.19 -1.54
C PRO A 57 1.30 -11.38 -2.22
N SER A 58 0.02 -11.23 -2.59
CA SER A 58 -0.75 -12.30 -3.23
C SER A 58 -0.41 -12.50 -4.72
N SER A 59 0.40 -11.64 -5.33
CA SER A 59 0.70 -11.63 -6.77
C SER A 59 1.80 -12.60 -7.22
N ARG A 60 2.52 -13.26 -6.31
CA ARG A 60 3.76 -14.02 -6.61
C ARG A 60 4.89 -13.16 -7.20
N ARG A 61 4.86 -11.84 -6.98
CA ARG A 61 5.96 -10.91 -7.27
C ARG A 61 7.29 -11.42 -6.73
N SER A 62 8.37 -11.19 -7.47
CA SER A 62 9.72 -11.66 -7.15
C SER A 62 10.23 -11.07 -5.83
N VAL A 63 10.09 -9.76 -5.66
CA VAL A 63 10.57 -9.04 -4.47
C VAL A 63 9.78 -7.75 -4.26
N TYR A 64 9.65 -7.34 -3.00
CA TYR A 64 9.20 -6.02 -2.63
C TYR A 64 10.39 -5.18 -2.20
N ILE A 65 10.48 -3.97 -2.73
CA ILE A 65 11.48 -2.97 -2.35
C ILE A 65 10.73 -1.77 -1.77
N GLY A 66 10.93 -1.51 -0.48
CA GLY A 66 10.35 -0.39 0.22
C GLY A 66 10.49 -0.52 1.73
N ASN A 67 9.90 0.43 2.46
CA ASN A 67 9.94 0.43 3.92
C ASN A 67 9.01 -0.63 4.51
N ASP A 68 9.30 -1.03 5.74
CA ASP A 68 8.27 -1.61 6.62
C ASP A 68 7.27 -0.50 6.97
N GLN A 69 6.14 -0.51 6.28
CA GLN A 69 5.15 0.55 6.40
C GLN A 69 4.43 0.48 7.75
N TYR A 70 4.28 -0.72 8.33
CA TYR A 70 3.74 -0.90 9.66
C TYR A 70 4.66 -0.27 10.70
N ALA A 71 5.95 -0.63 10.69
CA ALA A 71 6.93 -0.04 11.60
C ALA A 71 7.01 1.48 11.44
N ALA A 72 6.95 2.00 10.21
CA ALA A 72 6.91 3.44 9.96
C ALA A 72 5.68 4.11 10.61
N GLY A 73 4.52 3.45 10.57
CA GLY A 73 3.32 3.88 11.28
C GLY A 73 3.49 3.90 12.79
N SER A 74 4.07 2.84 13.35
CA SER A 74 4.35 2.71 14.79
C SER A 74 5.29 3.79 15.30
N VAL A 75 6.36 4.09 14.56
CA VAL A 75 7.28 5.18 14.87
C VAL A 75 6.56 6.54 14.86
N ALA A 76 5.69 6.79 13.87
CA ALA A 76 4.91 8.01 13.81
C ALA A 76 3.97 8.17 15.03
N ALA A 77 3.32 7.09 15.47
CA ALA A 77 2.48 7.09 16.67
C ALA A 77 3.28 7.40 17.94
N LEU A 78 4.47 6.83 18.09
CA LEU A 78 5.37 7.11 19.21
C LEU A 78 5.77 8.59 19.25
N LEU A 79 6.23 9.13 18.10
CA LEU A 79 6.68 10.51 18.02
C LEU A 79 5.54 11.51 18.30
N ILE A 80 4.37 11.29 17.69
CA ILE A 80 3.19 12.12 17.92
C ILE A 80 2.70 12.00 19.37
N GLY A 81 2.62 10.78 19.92
CA GLY A 81 2.22 10.55 21.31
C GLY A 81 3.18 11.16 22.34
N ASN A 82 4.47 11.32 22.00
CA ASN A 82 5.44 12.01 22.83
C ASN A 82 5.30 13.54 22.76
N ALA A 83 4.91 14.07 21.61
CA ALA A 83 4.72 15.50 21.40
C ALA A 83 3.38 16.03 21.95
N LEU A 84 2.35 15.19 22.04
CA LEU A 84 1.03 15.59 22.52
C LEU A 84 0.94 15.66 24.06
N PRO A 85 0.12 16.58 24.61
CA PRO A 85 -0.21 16.58 26.03
C PRO A 85 -0.81 15.24 26.47
N LYS A 86 -0.56 14.83 27.73
CA LYS A 86 -1.02 13.55 28.28
C LYS A 86 -2.50 13.59 28.69
N GLU A 87 -3.36 13.96 27.74
CA GLU A 87 -4.82 14.08 27.89
C GLU A 87 -5.55 13.50 26.66
N ARG A 88 -6.88 13.52 26.66
CA ARG A 88 -7.66 12.99 25.53
C ARG A 88 -7.51 13.91 24.31
N ASN A 89 -6.90 13.37 23.26
CA ASN A 89 -6.70 14.06 21.98
C ASN A 89 -7.54 13.41 20.88
N ASN A 90 -8.06 14.23 19.97
CA ASN A 90 -8.67 13.76 18.72
C ASN A 90 -7.62 13.77 17.62
N MET A 91 -7.49 12.67 16.87
CA MET A 91 -6.58 12.56 15.74
C MET A 91 -7.35 12.22 14.47
N LEU A 92 -7.01 12.89 13.37
CA LEU A 92 -7.53 12.62 12.03
C LEU A 92 -6.40 12.05 11.16
N ILE A 93 -6.64 10.91 10.53
CA ILE A 93 -5.76 10.35 9.49
C ILE A 93 -6.50 10.48 8.17
N VAL A 94 -5.91 11.21 7.22
CA VAL A 94 -6.43 11.35 5.85
C VAL A 94 -5.52 10.55 4.93
N MET A 95 -6.12 9.66 4.14
CA MET A 95 -5.42 8.83 3.16
C MET A 95 -6.01 9.06 1.77
N SER A 96 -5.25 8.67 0.75
CA SER A 96 -5.66 8.79 -0.64
C SER A 96 -6.38 7.52 -1.11
N VAL A 97 -5.92 6.92 -2.20
CA VAL A 97 -6.34 5.61 -2.73
C VAL A 97 -5.91 4.51 -1.75
N PRO A 98 -6.65 3.39 -1.61
CA PRO A 98 -6.30 2.28 -0.73
C PRO A 98 -5.08 1.48 -1.22
N PHE A 99 -3.90 2.11 -1.19
CA PHE A 99 -2.63 1.44 -1.33
C PHE A 99 -2.32 0.67 -0.06
N ARG A 100 -1.73 -0.51 -0.22
CA ARG A 100 -1.35 -1.37 0.89
C ARG A 100 -0.39 -0.66 1.85
N CYS A 101 0.56 0.12 1.31
CA CYS A 101 1.49 0.88 2.16
C CYS A 101 0.79 1.89 3.09
N GLN A 102 -0.30 2.52 2.64
CA GLN A 102 -1.05 3.47 3.46
C GLN A 102 -1.82 2.74 4.55
N GLN A 103 -2.42 1.59 4.20
CA GLN A 103 -3.13 0.74 5.15
C GLN A 103 -2.18 0.20 6.22
N GLU A 104 -1.02 -0.34 5.84
CA GLU A 104 -0.03 -0.87 6.78
C GLU A 104 0.49 0.23 7.72
N ARG A 105 0.72 1.44 7.20
CA ARG A 105 1.12 2.59 8.02
C ARG A 105 0.03 3.05 8.98
N GLU A 106 -1.23 3.09 8.54
CA GLU A 106 -2.37 3.40 9.42
C GLU A 106 -2.54 2.33 10.51
N MET A 107 -2.38 1.06 10.17
CA MET A 107 -2.44 -0.06 11.12
C MET A 107 -1.33 0.02 12.17
N GLY A 108 -0.09 0.25 11.73
CA GLY A 108 1.06 0.40 12.64
C GLY A 108 0.94 1.63 13.54
N PHE A 109 0.39 2.72 13.01
CA PHE A 109 0.07 3.89 13.82
C PHE A 109 -0.94 3.54 14.91
N ARG A 110 -2.09 2.95 14.54
CA ARG A 110 -3.16 2.64 15.49
C ARG A 110 -2.81 1.58 16.52
N SER A 111 -1.93 0.63 16.19
CA SER A 111 -1.47 -0.38 17.14
C SER A 111 -0.57 0.21 18.24
N SER A 112 0.08 1.34 17.94
CA SER A 112 1.12 1.94 18.78
C SER A 112 0.68 3.23 19.48
N VAL A 113 -0.50 3.77 19.12
CA VAL A 113 -1.17 4.81 19.91
C VAL A 113 -1.65 4.17 21.22
N PRO A 114 -1.13 4.58 22.40
CA PRO A 114 -1.71 4.18 23.67
C PRO A 114 -3.17 4.63 23.68
N THR A 115 -4.09 3.81 24.22
CA THR A 115 -5.55 3.96 24.15
C THR A 115 -6.06 5.37 24.52
N PHE A 116 -5.98 6.30 23.59
CA PHE A 116 -6.74 7.54 23.57
C PHE A 116 -7.98 7.28 22.70
N PRO A 117 -9.18 7.72 23.13
CA PRO A 117 -10.43 7.42 22.43
C PRO A 117 -10.40 7.95 20.99
N ILE A 118 -10.40 7.04 20.01
CA ILE A 118 -10.46 7.43 18.59
C ILE A 118 -11.93 7.66 18.22
N SER A 119 -12.33 8.93 18.00
CA SER A 119 -13.59 9.27 17.32
C SER A 119 -13.47 8.94 15.83
N ARG A 120 -14.38 8.10 15.31
CA ARG A 120 -14.46 7.80 13.87
C ARG A 120 -15.46 8.74 13.21
N SER A 121 -14.99 9.68 12.41
CA SER A 121 -15.81 10.33 11.39
C SER A 121 -15.91 9.40 10.18
N ARG A 122 -17.12 8.88 9.89
CA ARG A 122 -17.44 8.33 8.57
C ARG A 122 -17.89 9.50 7.71
N SER A 123 -17.07 9.91 6.74
CA SER A 123 -17.56 10.73 5.64
C SER A 123 -18.47 9.86 4.76
N ALA A 124 -19.67 10.38 4.50
CA ALA A 124 -20.68 9.80 3.61
C ALA A 124 -20.21 9.79 2.15
#